data_AF-A0A2A4VHH7-F1
#
_entry.id   AF-A0A2A4VHH7-F1
#
_cell.length_a   1.000
_cell.length_b   1.000
_cell.length_c   1.000
_cell.angle_alpha   90.00
_cell.angle_beta   90.00
_cell.angle_gamma   90.00
#
_symmetry.space_group_name_H-M   'P 1'
#
loop_
_entity.id
_entity.type
_entity.pdbx_description
1 polymer ?
#
loop_
_entity_poly.entity_id
_entity_poly.type
_entity_poly.pdbx_seq_one_letter_code
_entity_poly.pdbx_strand_id
1 'polypeptide(L)'
;MKQDIEKFTTLLRELQKIDLEFPLQYAICLFEIALNEGLCLTDLSEKTGMPLSTISRITSALAKKKARGKNYGLVQVKISPKERRKKQLFLTKKGRDTTNNISNIMSQR
;
A
#
# COMPACT_ATOMS: atom_id res chain seq x y z
N MET A 1 -23.61 -13.92 4.78
CA MET A 1 -22.72 -14.16 5.94
C MET A 1 -21.60 -15.15 5.65
N LYS A 2 -21.86 -16.44 5.38
CA LYS A 2 -20.77 -17.42 5.09
C LYS A 2 -19.89 -16.98 3.92
N GLN A 3 -20.52 -16.59 2.81
CA GLN A 3 -19.81 -16.11 1.61
C GLN A 3 -18.99 -14.84 1.87
N ASP A 4 -19.49 -13.91 2.69
CA ASP A 4 -18.79 -12.67 3.03
C ASP A 4 -17.52 -12.94 3.86
N ILE A 5 -17.62 -13.89 4.81
CA ILE A 5 -16.48 -14.34 5.63
C ILE A 5 -15.44 -15.07 4.76
N GLU A 6 -15.88 -15.88 3.80
CA GLU A 6 -14.99 -16.56 2.85
C GLU A 6 -14.24 -15.55 1.95
N LYS A 7 -14.93 -14.52 1.46
CA LYS A 7 -14.31 -13.42 0.69
C LYS A 7 -13.30 -12.65 1.53
N PHE A 8 -13.64 -12.30 2.76
CA PHE A 8 -12.72 -11.61 3.68
C PHE A 8 -11.49 -12.47 4.00
N THR A 9 -11.68 -13.76 4.27
CA THR A 9 -10.57 -14.70 4.53
C THR A 9 -9.65 -14.83 3.31
N THR A 10 -10.22 -14.87 2.11
CA THR A 10 -9.45 -14.92 0.86
C THR A 10 -8.62 -13.65 0.67
N LEU A 11 -9.17 -12.47 0.98
CA LEU A 11 -8.43 -11.21 0.99
C LEU A 11 -7.24 -11.26 1.97
N LEU A 12 -7.46 -11.74 3.20
CA LEU A 12 -6.38 -11.86 4.18
C LEU A 12 -5.28 -12.82 3.70
N ARG A 13 -5.65 -13.91 3.03
CA ARG A 13 -4.69 -14.84 2.42
C ARG A 13 -3.91 -14.21 1.27
N GLU A 14 -4.50 -13.33 0.47
CA GLU A 14 -3.75 -12.57 -0.54
C GLU A 14 -2.71 -11.64 0.10
N LEU A 15 -3.04 -10.99 1.21
CA LEU A 15 -2.06 -10.19 1.95
C LEU A 15 -0.90 -11.06 2.47
N GLN A 16 -1.19 -12.29 2.93
CA GLN A 16 -0.18 -13.25 3.37
C GLN A 16 0.77 -13.71 2.24
N LYS A 17 0.36 -13.63 0.97
CA LYS A 17 1.26 -13.92 -0.17
C LYS A 17 2.34 -12.85 -0.33
N ILE A 18 2.12 -11.63 0.17
CA ILE A 18 3.15 -10.58 0.21
C ILE A 18 4.20 -10.98 1.24
N ASP A 19 3.73 -11.33 2.45
CA ASP A 19 4.51 -11.75 3.60
C ASP A 19 3.59 -12.42 4.63
N LEU A 20 4.01 -13.52 5.25
CA LEU A 20 3.19 -14.23 6.24
C LEU A 20 2.80 -13.35 7.43
N GLU A 21 3.67 -12.40 7.79
CA GLU A 21 3.48 -11.45 8.89
C GLU A 21 3.20 -10.04 8.35
N PHE A 22 2.56 -9.92 7.18
CA PHE A 22 2.29 -8.61 6.56
C PHE A 22 1.45 -7.72 7.50
N PRO A 23 1.98 -6.59 7.99
CA PRO A 23 1.28 -5.81 9.00
C PRO A 23 0.02 -5.14 8.45
N LEU A 24 -1.05 -5.11 9.23
CA LEU A 24 -2.32 -4.52 8.81
C LEU A 24 -2.19 -3.02 8.44
N GLN A 25 -1.37 -2.27 9.18
CA GLN A 25 -1.12 -0.86 8.90
C GLN A 25 -0.43 -0.64 7.54
N TYR A 26 0.33 -1.63 7.07
CA TYR A 26 0.99 -1.59 5.76
C TYR A 26 -0.04 -1.81 4.66
N ALA A 27 -0.99 -2.73 4.87
CA ALA A 27 -2.13 -2.93 3.98
C ALA A 27 -2.98 -1.66 3.87
N ILE A 28 -3.32 -1.03 5.00
CA ILE A 28 -4.06 0.24 5.02
C ILE A 28 -3.33 1.31 4.20
N CYS A 29 -2.03 1.52 4.44
CA CYS A 29 -1.26 2.50 3.66
C CYS A 29 -1.21 2.14 2.16
N LEU A 30 -1.03 0.87 1.83
CA LEU A 30 -1.01 0.41 0.44
C LEU A 30 -2.33 0.72 -0.27
N PHE A 31 -3.47 0.42 0.36
CA PHE A 31 -4.78 0.65 -0.23
C PHE A 31 -5.13 2.13 -0.32
N GLU A 32 -4.75 2.94 0.68
CA GLU A 32 -4.97 4.39 0.61
C GLU A 32 -4.18 5.03 -0.53
N ILE A 33 -2.93 4.58 -0.76
CA ILE A 33 -2.13 4.98 -1.93
C ILE A 33 -2.77 4.49 -3.23
N ALA A 34 -3.33 3.28 -3.26
CA ALA A 34 -4.00 2.72 -4.43
C ALA A 34 -5.26 3.52 -4.82
N LEU A 35 -6.03 3.95 -3.83
CA LEU A 35 -7.22 4.78 -4.01
C LEU A 35 -6.88 6.21 -4.45
N ASN A 36 -5.71 6.72 -4.02
CA ASN A 36 -5.31 8.11 -4.20
C ASN A 36 -3.83 8.18 -4.61
N GLU A 37 -3.52 7.81 -5.86
CA GLU A 37 -2.14 7.95 -6.36
C GLU A 37 -1.74 9.43 -6.47
N GLY A 38 -0.47 9.73 -6.16
CA GLY A 38 0.07 11.09 -6.23
C GLY A 38 0.05 11.85 -4.89
N LEU A 39 -0.49 11.28 -3.83
CA LEU A 39 -0.40 11.84 -2.47
C LEU A 39 1.04 11.90 -1.97
N CYS A 40 1.32 12.82 -1.06
CA CYS A 40 2.55 12.87 -0.30
C CYS A 40 2.40 12.24 1.10
N LEU A 41 3.49 12.22 1.88
CA LEU A 41 3.49 11.56 3.19
C LEU A 41 2.56 12.24 4.20
N THR A 42 2.38 13.56 4.12
CA THR A 42 1.47 14.30 5.01
C THR A 42 0.03 13.96 4.71
N ASP A 43 -0.37 13.93 3.43
CA ASP A 43 -1.74 13.58 3.06
C ASP A 43 -2.08 12.15 3.50
N LEU A 44 -1.13 11.22 3.35
CA LEU A 44 -1.30 9.84 3.82
C LEU A 44 -1.43 9.77 5.35
N SER A 45 -0.64 10.57 6.08
CA SER A 45 -0.71 10.67 7.54
C SER A 45 -2.09 11.14 8.01
N GLU A 46 -2.65 12.17 7.36
CA GLU A 46 -3.98 12.70 7.64
C GLU A 46 -5.07 11.65 7.34
N LYS A 47 -4.99 10.99 6.18
CA LYS A 47 -5.98 10.01 5.74
C LYS A 47 -6.04 8.76 6.62
N THR A 48 -4.89 8.30 7.11
CA THR A 48 -4.84 7.10 7.96
C THR A 48 -4.87 7.40 9.46
N GLY A 49 -4.80 8.68 9.86
CA GLY A 49 -4.66 9.09 11.26
C GLY A 49 -3.38 8.62 11.95
N MET A 50 -2.34 8.28 11.18
CA MET A 50 -1.07 7.74 11.72
C MET A 50 0.00 8.83 11.73
N PRO A 51 0.91 8.87 12.72
CA PRO A 51 2.00 9.84 12.76
C PRO A 51 2.91 9.76 11.52
N LEU A 52 3.42 10.91 11.06
CA LEU A 52 4.29 11.01 9.89
C LEU A 52 5.55 10.12 9.99
N SER A 53 6.11 9.96 11.19
CA SER A 53 7.26 9.06 11.45
C SER A 53 6.92 7.59 11.21
N THR A 54 5.67 7.19 11.49
CA THR A 54 5.15 5.84 11.19
C THR A 54 4.92 5.69 9.69
N ILE A 55 4.26 6.64 9.05
CA ILE A 55 4.03 6.65 7.60
C ILE A 55 5.34 6.58 6.82
N SER A 56 6.35 7.35 7.22
CA SER A 56 7.67 7.33 6.59
C SER A 56 8.33 5.94 6.65
N ARG A 57 8.23 5.26 7.79
CA ARG A 57 8.76 3.89 7.95
C ARG A 57 7.98 2.88 7.11
N ILE A 58 6.65 2.94 7.14
CA ILE A 58 5.78 2.04 6.36
C ILE A 58 6.02 2.22 4.86
N THR A 59 5.97 3.45 4.36
CA THR A 59 6.20 3.75 2.94
C THR A 59 7.60 3.34 2.49
N SER A 60 8.62 3.51 3.34
CA SER A 60 9.98 3.02 3.07
C SER A 60 10.07 1.48 2.98
N ALA A 61 9.26 0.75 3.75
CA ALA A 61 9.19 -0.70 3.67
C ALA A 61 8.38 -1.19 2.45
N LEU A 62 7.32 -0.47 2.08
CA LEU A 62 6.53 -0.74 0.88
C LEU A 62 7.27 -0.38 -0.43
N ALA A 63 8.24 0.54 -0.37
CA ALA A 63 8.92 1.07 -1.54
C ALA A 63 9.76 0.03 -2.32
N LYS A 64 9.87 0.20 -3.64
CA LYS A 64 10.73 -0.62 -4.53
C LYS A 64 12.22 -0.50 -4.24
N LYS A 65 12.68 0.67 -3.77
CA LYS A 65 14.06 0.91 -3.39
C LYS A 65 14.09 1.30 -1.92
N LYS A 66 14.81 0.52 -1.12
CA LYS A 66 15.07 0.81 0.30
C LYS A 66 16.56 1.03 0.50
N ALA A 67 16.93 1.85 1.48
CA ALA A 67 18.32 2.06 1.86
C ALA A 67 18.92 0.86 2.63
N ARG A 68 18.11 0.06 3.36
CA ARG A 68 18.54 -1.15 4.09
C ARG A 68 17.38 -2.08 4.48
N GLY A 69 17.55 -3.40 4.33
CA GLY A 69 16.61 -4.45 4.79
C GLY A 69 15.51 -4.83 3.78
N LYS A 70 14.57 -5.70 4.21
CA LYS A 70 13.45 -6.20 3.38
C LYS A 70 12.55 -5.06 2.93
N ASN A 71 12.14 -5.11 1.66
CA ASN A 71 11.17 -4.21 1.06
C ASN A 71 10.17 -5.02 0.22
N TYR A 72 8.93 -4.55 0.12
CA TYR A 72 7.87 -5.29 -0.56
C TYR A 72 7.77 -4.95 -2.05
N GLY A 73 8.30 -3.80 -2.45
CA GLY A 73 8.30 -3.33 -3.83
C GLY A 73 6.93 -3.04 -4.42
N LEU A 74 5.98 -2.64 -3.57
CA LEU A 74 4.59 -2.34 -3.93
C LEU A 74 4.39 -0.87 -4.26
N VAL A 75 5.19 0.02 -3.66
CA VAL A 75 5.09 1.48 -3.82
C VAL A 75 6.37 2.02 -4.47
N GLN A 76 6.26 3.12 -5.18
CA GLN A 76 7.37 3.91 -5.69
C GLN A 76 7.15 5.38 -5.37
N VAL A 77 8.25 6.07 -5.08
CA VAL A 77 8.26 7.49 -4.83
C VAL A 77 8.76 8.19 -6.09
N LYS A 78 7.97 9.14 -6.60
CA LYS A 78 8.38 10.01 -7.71
C LYS A 78 8.53 11.44 -7.21
N ILE A 79 9.52 12.15 -7.73
CA ILE A 79 9.66 13.58 -7.49
C ILE A 79 8.70 14.28 -8.44
N SER A 80 7.87 15.18 -7.92
CA SER A 80 6.95 15.94 -8.75
C SER A 80 7.72 16.81 -9.77
N PRO A 81 7.37 16.77 -11.06
CA PRO A 81 8.02 17.59 -12.07
C PRO A 81 7.71 19.09 -11.90
N LYS A 82 6.57 19.44 -11.29
CA LYS A 82 6.16 20.84 -11.03
C LYS A 82 6.76 21.42 -9.75
N GLU A 83 6.99 20.59 -8.73
CA GLU A 83 7.63 20.97 -7.47
C GLU A 83 8.69 19.94 -7.07
N ARG A 84 9.96 20.21 -7.39
CA ARG A 84 11.11 19.33 -7.11
C ARG A 84 11.26 18.92 -5.64
N ARG A 85 10.59 19.60 -4.70
CA ARG A 85 10.60 19.29 -3.25
C ARG A 85 9.50 18.33 -2.79
N LYS A 86 8.46 18.06 -3.59
CA LYS A 86 7.37 17.15 -3.20
C LYS A 86 7.59 15.75 -3.75
N LYS A 87 7.76 14.81 -2.82
CA LYS A 87 7.77 13.36 -3.07
C LYS A 87 6.33 12.86 -3.09
N GLN A 88 5.93 12.26 -4.20
CA GLN A 88 4.60 11.71 -4.41
C GLN A 88 4.66 10.18 -4.47
N LEU A 89 3.66 9.53 -3.89
CA LEU A 89 3.55 8.08 -3.75
C LEU A 89 2.70 7.52 -4.88
N PHE A 90 3.16 6.44 -5.50
CA PHE A 90 2.46 5.72 -6.56
C PHE A 90 2.65 4.23 -6.38
N LEU A 91 1.75 3.40 -6.91
CA LEU A 91 1.98 1.97 -6.98
C LEU A 91 3.07 1.65 -8.01
N THR A 92 3.81 0.57 -7.75
CA THR A 92 4.62 -0.10 -8.77
C THR A 92 3.71 -0.99 -9.62
N LYS A 93 4.28 -1.65 -10.65
CA LYS A 93 3.57 -2.72 -11.36
C LYS A 93 3.11 -3.82 -10.41
N LYS A 94 4.02 -4.34 -9.57
CA LYS A 94 3.71 -5.34 -8.53
C LYS A 94 2.60 -4.85 -7.58
N GLY A 95 2.67 -3.59 -7.13
CA GLY A 95 1.64 -3.01 -6.27
C GLY A 95 0.26 -3.00 -6.92
N ARG A 96 0.18 -2.55 -8.18
CA ARG A 96 -1.06 -2.58 -8.97
C ARG A 96 -1.60 -3.99 -9.15
N ASP A 97 -0.74 -4.94 -9.50
CA ASP A 97 -1.15 -6.33 -9.69
C ASP A 97 -1.72 -6.92 -8.38
N THR A 98 -1.07 -6.65 -7.24
CA THR A 98 -1.57 -7.05 -5.91
C THR A 98 -2.92 -6.42 -5.57
N THR A 99 -3.07 -5.10 -5.75
CA THR A 99 -4.33 -4.41 -5.44
C THR A 99 -5.47 -4.84 -6.36
N ASN A 100 -5.17 -5.13 -7.63
CA ASN A 100 -6.15 -5.65 -8.59
C ASN A 100 -6.62 -7.06 -8.22
N ASN A 101 -5.72 -7.95 -7.80
CA ASN A 101 -6.11 -9.28 -7.33
C ASN A 101 -7.09 -9.18 -6.15
N ILE A 102 -6.83 -8.26 -5.22
CA ILE A 102 -7.69 -8.03 -4.05
C ILE A 102 -9.03 -7.42 -4.47
N SER A 103 -9.04 -6.45 -5.38
CA SER A 103 -10.27 -5.86 -5.93
C SER A 103 -11.15 -6.89 -6.65
N ASN A 104 -10.54 -7.83 -7.38
CA ASN A 104 -11.25 -8.91 -8.05
C ASN A 104 -11.97 -9.84 -7.07
N ILE A 105 -11.34 -10.16 -5.93
CA ILE A 105 -11.97 -11.00 -4.88
C ILE A 105 -13.23 -10.33 -4.32
N MET A 106 -13.21 -9.00 -4.19
CA MET A 106 -14.37 -8.23 -3.71
C MET A 106 -15.47 -8.09 -4.77
N SER A 107 -15.10 -8.08 -6.06
CA SER A 107 -16.02 -7.82 -7.18
C SER A 107 -16.73 -9.08 -7.69
N GLN A 108 -16.21 -10.28 -7.40
CA GLN A 108 -16.86 -11.54 -7.74
C GLN A 108 -18.17 -11.66 -6.93
N ARG A 109 -19.31 -11.67 -7.61
CA ARG A 109 -20.64 -11.87 -7.01
C ARG A 109 -20.81 -13.31 -6.60
#